data_AF-A0A6M6BFF4-F1
#
_entry.id   AF-A0A6M6BFF4-F1
#
_cell.length_a   1.000
_cell.length_b   1.000
_cell.length_c   1.000
_cell.angle_alpha   90.00
_cell.angle_beta   90.00
_cell.angle_gamma   90.00
#
_symmetry.space_group_name_H-M   'P 1'
#
loop_
_entity.id
_entity.type
_entity.pdbx_description
1 polymer ?
#
loop_
_entity_poly.entity_id
_entity_poly.type
_entity_poly.pdbx_seq_one_letter_code
_entity_poly.pdbx_strand_id
1 'polypeptide(L)'
;MPAFNLQHPTAGLLALLSVLVPVAIYLWNRRPGRVVQIGSLRWLETAANRRLRSLKPEGLLLLLVRAATLGLLALALAEPGWLGQVPPRRGQILLSPAASAEAVSSLRPTLDSLLRQGYQLRELRPGLPLVAPDSQNSKLTGRSAPGPGSAQASVGHLTPENVWAQVQQAADSFPNRPLVVVAPLALRNFRGTRPMLPASVTWRPTPATPDSVVQVAAAWQPRPDSLLVLLAHSTETGTTFRRVRLGRPSAGLLPRLLPAPSEVRYVAANAQPVLQVTGPAQTATIPVQTTRPRFWISADAPHAAEARVWKAALRAAGSVAPVTPEIILSSSLPTSADSVAGCSGCKTARYQRSCNSGCGRACGYGRKPRPPERP
;
A
#
# COMPACT_ATOMS: atom_id res chain seq x y z
N MET A 1 -6.13 4.41 -35.34
CA MET A 1 -6.15 3.39 -36.41
C MET A 1 -6.31 2.03 -35.76
N PRO A 2 -7.31 1.23 -36.12
CA PRO A 2 -7.50 -0.09 -35.54
C PRO A 2 -6.34 -1.00 -35.94
N ALA A 3 -5.77 -1.70 -34.96
CA ALA A 3 -4.73 -2.69 -35.19
C ALA A 3 -5.39 -3.99 -35.66
N PHE A 4 -5.12 -4.40 -36.89
CA PHE A 4 -5.49 -5.71 -37.40
C PHE A 4 -4.54 -6.74 -36.77
N ASN A 5 -5.07 -7.63 -35.92
CA ASN A 5 -4.32 -8.77 -35.41
C ASN A 5 -4.92 -10.04 -36.01
N LEU A 6 -4.09 -10.79 -36.74
CA LEU A 6 -4.42 -12.14 -37.21
C LEU A 6 -4.19 -13.08 -36.03
N GLN A 7 -5.25 -13.68 -35.49
CA GLN A 7 -5.13 -14.61 -34.36
C GLN A 7 -4.26 -15.83 -34.70
N HIS A 8 -4.19 -16.19 -35.98
CA HIS A 8 -3.33 -17.25 -36.52
C HIS A 8 -2.47 -16.69 -37.66
N PRO A 9 -1.31 -16.07 -37.36
CA PRO A 9 -0.47 -15.43 -38.38
C PRO A 9 0.05 -16.43 -39.42
N THR A 10 0.25 -17.68 -39.01
CA THR A 10 0.70 -18.78 -39.87
C THR A 10 -0.37 -19.19 -40.88
N ALA A 11 -1.64 -19.22 -40.49
CA ALA A 11 -2.75 -19.52 -41.40
C ALA A 11 -2.92 -18.44 -42.47
N GLY A 12 -2.76 -17.16 -42.09
CA GLY A 12 -2.80 -16.03 -43.03
C GLY A 12 -1.66 -16.06 -44.06
N LEU A 13 -0.45 -16.44 -43.65
CA LEU A 13 0.69 -16.61 -44.56
C LEU A 13 0.47 -17.75 -45.55
N LEU A 14 -0.05 -18.90 -45.08
CA LEU A 14 -0.36 -20.05 -45.95
C LEU A 14 -1.49 -19.74 -46.94
N ALA A 15 -2.48 -18.95 -46.51
CA ALA A 15 -3.53 -18.44 -47.39
C ALA A 15 -2.97 -17.57 -48.53
N LEU A 16 -2.09 -16.61 -48.23
CA LEU A 16 -1.44 -15.78 -49.24
C LEU A 16 -0.60 -16.63 -50.21
N LEU A 17 0.07 -17.66 -49.70
CA LEU A 17 0.86 -18.59 -50.51
C LEU A 17 -0.02 -19.40 -51.47
N SER A 18 -1.24 -19.77 -51.07
CA SER A 18 -2.18 -20.47 -51.95
C SER A 18 -2.70 -19.62 -53.12
N VAL A 19 -2.77 -18.28 -52.95
CA VAL A 19 -3.10 -17.33 -54.03
C VAL A 19 -1.89 -17.11 -54.95
N LEU A 20 -0.67 -17.23 -54.44
CA LEU A 20 0.57 -17.06 -55.21
C LEU A 20 0.77 -18.20 -56.24
N VAL A 21 0.36 -19.42 -55.90
CA VAL A 21 0.56 -20.63 -56.73
C VAL A 21 -0.14 -20.53 -58.11
N PRO A 22 -1.43 -20.18 -58.23
CA PRO A 22 -2.10 -19.99 -59.52
C PRO A 22 -1.47 -18.90 -60.38
N VAL A 23 -1.02 -17.81 -59.75
CA VAL A 23 -0.37 -16.68 -60.45
C VAL A 23 0.99 -17.12 -61.01
N ALA A 24 1.78 -17.84 -60.22
CA ALA A 24 3.06 -18.40 -60.65
C ALA A 24 2.89 -19.41 -61.80
N ILE A 25 1.91 -20.32 -61.71
CA ILE A 25 1.59 -21.29 -62.78
C ILE A 25 1.14 -20.58 -64.06
N TYR A 26 0.36 -19.51 -63.95
CA TYR A 26 -0.08 -18.72 -65.11
C TYR A 26 1.08 -18.04 -65.83
N LEU A 27 2.00 -17.44 -65.08
CA LEU A 27 3.22 -16.84 -65.65
C LEU A 27 4.14 -17.90 -66.27
N TRP A 28 4.25 -19.08 -65.65
CA TRP A 28 5.10 -20.17 -66.13
C TRP A 28 4.55 -20.87 -67.38
N ASN A 29 3.23 -20.99 -67.54
CA ASN A 29 2.62 -21.65 -68.69
C ASN A 29 2.45 -20.73 -69.92
N ARG A 30 3.21 -19.63 -70.01
CA ARG A 30 3.34 -18.86 -71.25
C ARG A 30 4.13 -19.68 -72.28
N ARG A 31 3.47 -20.64 -72.91
CA ARG A 31 4.05 -21.36 -74.06
C ARG A 31 4.20 -20.36 -75.22
N PRO A 32 5.41 -20.08 -75.72
CA PRO A 32 5.57 -19.37 -76.98
C PRO A 32 4.87 -20.21 -78.06
N GLY A 33 3.98 -19.58 -78.83
CA GLY A 33 3.24 -20.24 -79.89
C GLY A 33 4.19 -20.97 -80.83
N ARG A 34 3.90 -22.23 -81.16
CA ARG A 34 4.72 -23.05 -82.05
C ARG A 34 4.77 -22.38 -83.42
N VAL A 35 5.91 -21.78 -83.74
CA VAL A 35 6.18 -21.20 -85.05
C VAL A 35 6.34 -22.35 -86.04
N VAL A 36 5.35 -22.53 -86.90
CA VAL A 36 5.44 -23.43 -88.05
C VAL A 36 6.12 -22.63 -89.16
N GLN A 37 7.35 -23.01 -89.52
CA GLN A 37 8.05 -22.38 -90.63
C GLN A 37 7.40 -22.80 -91.94
N ILE A 38 6.75 -21.83 -92.59
CA ILE A 38 6.23 -21.97 -93.95
C ILE A 38 7.16 -21.13 -94.83
N GLY A 39 7.79 -21.74 -95.84
CA GLY A 39 8.88 -21.18 -96.65
C GLY A 39 8.56 -19.97 -97.55
N SER A 40 7.46 -19.25 -97.30
CA SER A 40 6.97 -18.15 -98.14
C SER A 40 6.85 -16.81 -97.40
N LEU A 41 7.28 -16.70 -96.14
CA LEU A 41 6.91 -15.60 -95.25
C LEU A 41 7.93 -14.43 -95.17
N ARG A 42 8.99 -14.41 -95.99
CA ARG A 42 10.00 -13.33 -95.98
C ARG A 42 9.41 -11.93 -96.25
N TRP A 43 8.19 -11.86 -96.80
CA TRP A 43 7.48 -10.60 -97.06
C TRP A 43 6.48 -10.20 -95.96
N LEU A 44 6.29 -11.02 -94.92
CA LEU A 44 5.37 -10.78 -93.80
C LEU A 44 6.08 -10.45 -92.47
N GLU A 45 7.41 -10.60 -92.40
CA GLU A 45 8.21 -10.28 -91.20
C GLU A 45 8.11 -8.81 -90.78
N THR A 46 7.91 -7.89 -91.73
CA THR A 46 7.74 -6.46 -91.44
C THR A 46 6.41 -6.11 -90.78
N ALA A 47 5.39 -6.97 -90.88
CA ALA A 47 4.08 -6.78 -90.22
C ALA A 47 3.96 -7.49 -88.86
N ALA A 48 4.76 -8.54 -88.63
CA ALA A 48 4.64 -9.39 -87.44
C ALA A 48 5.11 -8.70 -86.13
N ASN A 49 6.00 -7.71 -86.23
CA ASN A 49 6.63 -7.09 -85.06
C ASN A 49 5.72 -6.16 -84.23
N ARG A 50 4.52 -5.78 -84.74
CA ARG A 50 3.56 -4.94 -83.99
C ARG A 50 2.54 -5.72 -83.18
N ARG A 51 2.34 -7.01 -83.42
CA ARG A 51 1.19 -7.77 -82.89
C ARG A 51 1.45 -8.56 -81.60
N LEU A 52 2.65 -8.42 -81.02
CA LEU A 52 3.03 -9.07 -79.76
C LEU A 52 2.66 -8.27 -78.49
N ARG A 53 2.04 -7.09 -78.61
CA ARG A 53 1.70 -6.22 -77.46
C ARG A 53 0.23 -6.21 -77.03
N SER A 54 -0.68 -6.90 -77.72
CA SER A 54 -2.07 -6.98 -77.23
C SER A 54 -2.19 -8.10 -76.19
N LEU A 55 -1.95 -7.76 -74.93
CA LEU A 55 -2.40 -8.54 -73.78
C LEU A 55 -3.93 -8.63 -73.87
N LYS A 56 -4.48 -9.70 -74.46
CA LYS A 56 -5.92 -9.91 -74.49
C LYS A 56 -6.38 -10.23 -73.06
N PRO A 57 -7.29 -9.43 -72.47
CA PRO A 57 -7.69 -9.56 -71.07
C PRO A 57 -8.67 -10.71 -70.79
N GLU A 58 -9.05 -11.50 -71.81
CA GLU A 58 -10.02 -12.59 -71.69
C GLU A 58 -9.63 -13.64 -70.64
N GLY A 59 -8.33 -13.95 -70.51
CA GLY A 59 -7.84 -14.90 -69.48
C GLY A 59 -7.54 -14.26 -68.12
N LEU A 60 -7.42 -12.93 -68.06
CA LEU A 60 -7.02 -12.22 -66.85
C LEU A 60 -8.19 -12.08 -65.88
N LEU A 61 -9.39 -11.85 -66.43
CA LEU A 61 -10.63 -11.75 -65.67
C LEU A 61 -10.98 -13.08 -64.99
N LEU A 62 -10.83 -14.21 -65.69
CA LEU A 62 -11.07 -15.56 -65.14
C LEU A 62 -10.09 -15.90 -64.00
N LEU A 63 -8.83 -15.48 -64.13
CA LEU A 63 -7.80 -15.68 -63.11
C LEU A 63 -8.07 -14.83 -61.86
N LEU A 64 -8.51 -13.58 -62.06
CA LEU A 64 -8.86 -12.66 -60.97
C LEU A 64 -10.04 -13.21 -60.16
N VAL A 65 -11.05 -13.77 -60.82
CA VAL A 65 -12.19 -14.44 -60.15
C VAL A 65 -11.70 -15.64 -59.34
N ARG A 66 -10.82 -16.49 -59.89
CA ARG A 66 -10.29 -17.67 -59.17
C ARG A 66 -9.43 -17.28 -57.96
N ALA A 67 -8.64 -16.22 -58.08
CA ALA A 67 -7.86 -15.69 -56.97
C ALA A 67 -8.77 -15.05 -55.90
N ALA A 68 -9.83 -14.36 -56.32
CA ALA A 68 -10.80 -13.75 -55.42
C ALA A 68 -11.60 -14.80 -54.63
N THR A 69 -12.02 -15.90 -55.26
CA THR A 69 -12.75 -16.96 -54.55
C THR A 69 -11.87 -17.68 -53.54
N LEU A 70 -10.61 -17.99 -53.87
CA LEU A 70 -9.64 -18.56 -52.94
C LEU A 70 -9.28 -17.59 -51.81
N GLY A 71 -9.12 -16.29 -52.13
CA GLY A 71 -8.87 -15.25 -51.15
C GLY A 71 -10.03 -15.06 -50.16
N LEU A 72 -11.27 -15.06 -50.65
CA LEU A 72 -12.47 -15.00 -49.81
C LEU A 72 -12.60 -16.24 -48.91
N LEU A 73 -12.32 -17.42 -49.44
CA LEU A 73 -12.34 -18.66 -48.66
C LEU A 73 -11.26 -18.64 -47.58
N ALA A 74 -10.06 -18.15 -47.91
CA ALA A 74 -8.99 -17.94 -46.94
C ALA A 74 -9.36 -16.91 -45.86
N LEU A 75 -10.01 -15.80 -46.22
CA LEU A 75 -10.52 -14.84 -45.24
C LEU A 75 -11.60 -15.45 -44.35
N ALA A 76 -12.49 -16.28 -44.91
CA ALA A 76 -13.51 -16.97 -44.12
C ALA A 76 -12.88 -17.94 -43.11
N LEU A 77 -11.85 -18.70 -43.52
CA LEU A 77 -11.08 -19.58 -42.64
C LEU A 77 -10.20 -18.85 -41.63
N ALA A 78 -9.76 -17.63 -41.95
CA ALA A 78 -8.92 -16.83 -41.06
C ALA A 78 -9.72 -16.21 -39.90
N GLU A 79 -11.05 -16.39 -39.86
CA GLU A 79 -11.99 -15.79 -38.90
C GLU A 79 -11.53 -14.37 -38.50
N PRO A 80 -11.66 -13.37 -39.39
CA PRO A 80 -11.28 -12.00 -39.08
C PRO A 80 -12.16 -11.50 -37.94
N GLY A 81 -11.67 -11.74 -36.73
CA GLY A 81 -12.30 -11.32 -35.51
C GLY A 81 -12.21 -9.81 -35.44
N TRP A 82 -13.32 -9.14 -35.69
CA TRP A 82 -13.51 -7.78 -35.27
C TRP A 82 -13.56 -7.80 -33.75
N LEU A 83 -12.40 -7.71 -33.10
CA LEU A 83 -12.36 -7.30 -31.70
C LEU A 83 -12.82 -5.85 -31.68
N GLY A 84 -14.14 -5.69 -31.59
CA GLY A 84 -14.73 -4.45 -31.11
C GLY A 84 -13.95 -4.04 -29.87
N GLN A 85 -13.53 -2.78 -29.85
CA GLN A 85 -12.93 -2.14 -28.69
C GLN A 85 -13.66 -2.68 -27.46
N VAL A 86 -13.01 -3.53 -26.65
CA VAL A 86 -13.63 -4.02 -25.42
C VAL A 86 -14.00 -2.75 -24.68
N PRO A 87 -15.30 -2.43 -24.51
CA PRO A 87 -15.65 -1.19 -23.85
C PRO A 87 -14.99 -1.25 -22.48
N PRO A 88 -14.31 -0.18 -22.04
CA PRO A 88 -13.60 -0.21 -20.76
C PRO A 88 -14.58 -0.75 -19.73
N ARG A 89 -14.28 -1.93 -19.17
CA ARG A 89 -15.15 -2.57 -18.19
C ARG A 89 -15.29 -1.56 -17.08
N ARG A 90 -16.47 -0.94 -16.97
CA ARG A 90 -16.75 0.21 -16.08
C ARG A 90 -16.22 -0.09 -14.68
N GLY A 91 -15.03 0.44 -14.41
CA GLY A 91 -14.33 0.14 -13.17
C GLY A 91 -14.95 0.90 -12.01
N GLN A 92 -14.55 0.54 -10.80
CA GLN A 92 -15.00 1.23 -9.59
C GLN A 92 -13.80 1.86 -8.91
N ILE A 93 -13.95 3.10 -8.45
CA ILE A 93 -13.00 3.79 -7.59
C ILE A 93 -13.60 3.73 -6.18
N LEU A 94 -12.89 3.13 -5.24
CA LEU A 94 -13.30 3.04 -3.84
C LEU A 94 -12.50 4.05 -3.02
N LEU A 95 -13.15 5.10 -2.54
CA LEU A 95 -12.53 6.16 -1.74
C LEU A 95 -12.80 5.93 -0.26
N SER A 96 -11.75 5.77 0.54
CA SER A 96 -11.88 5.67 1.99
C SER A 96 -12.21 7.03 2.62
N PRO A 97 -13.16 7.08 3.58
CA PRO A 97 -13.43 8.30 4.34
C PRO A 97 -12.26 8.71 5.25
N ALA A 98 -11.34 7.79 5.55
CA ALA A 98 -10.16 8.06 6.36
C ALA A 98 -8.99 8.69 5.54
N ALA A 99 -9.15 8.85 4.23
CA ALA A 99 -8.14 9.48 3.38
C ALA A 99 -8.05 11.00 3.66
N SER A 100 -6.83 11.52 3.79
CA SER A 100 -6.59 12.95 4.00
C SER A 100 -6.92 13.75 2.73
N ALA A 101 -7.45 14.98 2.91
CA ALA A 101 -7.83 15.86 1.81
C ALA A 101 -6.65 16.16 0.87
N GLU A 102 -5.46 16.38 1.44
CA GLU A 102 -4.21 16.67 0.71
C GLU A 102 -3.73 15.47 -0.10
N ALA A 103 -3.83 14.25 0.45
CA ALA A 103 -3.48 13.05 -0.30
C ALA A 103 -4.43 12.83 -1.48
N VAL A 104 -5.74 13.01 -1.27
CA VAL A 104 -6.73 12.84 -2.35
C VAL A 104 -6.55 13.91 -3.43
N SER A 105 -6.24 15.15 -3.06
CA SER A 105 -5.99 16.23 -4.02
C SER A 105 -4.74 15.98 -4.88
N SER A 106 -3.69 15.37 -4.32
CA SER A 106 -2.49 14.96 -5.08
C SER A 106 -2.78 13.89 -6.15
N LEU A 107 -3.73 12.98 -5.87
CA LEU A 107 -4.15 11.90 -6.77
C LEU A 107 -5.21 12.36 -7.78
N ARG A 108 -5.72 13.58 -7.64
CA ARG A 108 -6.83 14.12 -8.43
C ARG A 108 -6.63 13.99 -9.96
N PRO A 109 -5.46 14.31 -10.56
CA PRO A 109 -5.28 14.14 -12.00
C PRO A 109 -5.51 12.70 -12.48
N THR A 110 -5.10 11.73 -11.66
CA THR A 110 -5.27 10.30 -11.95
C THR A 110 -6.73 9.88 -11.78
N LEU A 111 -7.39 10.33 -10.71
CA LEU A 111 -8.80 10.03 -10.45
C LEU A 111 -9.70 10.64 -11.54
N ASP A 112 -9.45 11.88 -11.94
CA ASP A 112 -10.18 12.56 -13.02
C ASP A 112 -9.97 11.86 -14.37
N SER A 113 -8.79 11.28 -14.60
CA SER A 113 -8.55 10.43 -15.79
C SER A 113 -9.40 9.16 -15.74
N LEU A 114 -9.48 8.49 -14.59
CA LEU A 114 -10.29 7.28 -14.43
C LEU A 114 -11.79 7.57 -14.56
N LEU A 115 -12.26 8.68 -13.97
CA LEU A 115 -13.65 9.11 -14.10
C LEU A 115 -14.02 9.40 -15.57
N ARG A 116 -13.12 10.06 -16.32
CA ARG A 116 -13.29 10.26 -17.78
C ARG A 116 -13.32 8.97 -18.58
N GLN A 117 -12.69 7.90 -18.09
CA GLN A 117 -12.75 6.55 -18.67
C GLN A 117 -14.03 5.80 -18.31
N GLY A 118 -14.96 6.41 -17.56
CA GLY A 118 -16.25 5.82 -17.18
C GLY A 118 -16.21 5.00 -15.89
N TYR A 119 -15.19 5.20 -15.04
CA TYR A 119 -15.16 4.62 -13.71
C TYR A 119 -16.19 5.30 -12.80
N GLN A 120 -16.79 4.54 -11.88
CA GLN A 120 -17.75 5.05 -10.90
C GLN A 120 -17.08 5.23 -9.54
N LEU A 121 -17.29 6.40 -8.92
CA LEU A 121 -16.78 6.69 -7.57
C LEU A 121 -17.74 6.15 -6.50
N ARG A 122 -17.21 5.36 -5.57
CA ARG A 122 -17.93 4.83 -4.41
C ARG A 122 -17.15 5.09 -3.14
N GLU A 123 -17.84 5.20 -2.01
CA GLU A 123 -17.16 5.24 -0.72
C GLU A 123 -16.81 3.83 -0.25
N LEU A 124 -15.63 3.67 0.35
CA LEU A 124 -15.21 2.42 0.98
C LEU A 124 -15.89 2.30 2.35
N ARG A 125 -17.19 2.01 2.33
CA ARG A 125 -18.04 1.75 3.49
C ARG A 125 -18.86 0.48 3.26
N PRO A 126 -19.42 -0.12 4.32
CA PRO A 126 -20.37 -1.22 4.16
C PRO A 126 -21.47 -0.84 3.17
N GLY A 127 -21.69 -1.69 2.16
CA GLY A 127 -22.69 -1.44 1.10
C GLY A 127 -22.21 -0.58 -0.08
N LEU A 128 -20.98 -0.06 -0.04
CA LEU A 128 -20.30 0.62 -1.16
C LEU A 128 -21.17 1.69 -1.85
N PRO A 129 -21.64 2.71 -1.11
CA PRO A 129 -22.56 3.71 -1.64
C PRO A 129 -21.93 4.47 -2.80
N LEU A 130 -22.73 4.70 -3.85
CA LEU A 130 -22.33 5.45 -5.03
C LEU A 130 -22.27 6.94 -4.70
N VAL A 131 -21.18 7.60 -5.06
CA VAL A 131 -21.05 9.06 -4.91
C VAL A 131 -21.74 9.73 -6.09
N ALA A 132 -22.82 10.46 -5.81
CA ALA A 132 -23.57 11.23 -6.81
C ALA A 132 -22.66 12.25 -7.51
N PRO A 133 -22.82 12.51 -8.82
CA PRO A 133 -21.96 13.39 -9.61
C PRO A 133 -21.71 14.76 -8.96
N ASP A 134 -22.77 15.38 -8.43
CA ASP A 134 -22.71 16.71 -7.81
C ASP A 134 -21.86 16.75 -6.53
N SER A 135 -21.72 15.60 -5.85
CA SER A 135 -20.93 15.44 -4.63
C SER A 135 -19.53 14.88 -4.87
N GLN A 136 -19.16 14.54 -6.10
CA GLN A 136 -17.83 13.99 -6.39
C GLN A 136 -16.74 15.03 -6.15
N ASN A 137 -16.94 16.26 -6.60
CA ASN A 137 -15.97 17.34 -6.44
C ASN A 137 -15.70 17.68 -4.96
N SER A 138 -16.73 17.67 -4.10
CA SER A 138 -16.55 17.93 -2.67
C SER A 138 -15.76 16.81 -1.98
N LYS A 139 -15.99 15.55 -2.38
CA LYS A 139 -15.25 14.38 -1.88
C LYS A 139 -13.79 14.36 -2.37
N LEU A 140 -13.56 14.69 -3.64
CA LEU A 140 -12.22 14.75 -4.25
C LEU A 140 -11.38 15.94 -3.76
N THR A 141 -12.01 17.00 -3.29
CA THR A 141 -11.32 18.15 -2.65
C THR A 141 -11.15 17.97 -1.15
N GLY A 142 -11.62 16.84 -0.58
CA GLY A 142 -11.60 16.57 0.85
C GLY A 142 -12.46 17.53 1.69
N ARG A 143 -13.29 18.36 1.02
CA ARG A 143 -14.21 19.29 1.64
C ARG A 143 -15.51 18.53 1.89
N SER A 144 -15.51 17.68 2.91
CA SER A 144 -16.75 17.06 3.39
C SER A 144 -17.68 18.15 3.89
N ALA A 145 -18.65 18.56 3.07
CA ALA A 145 -19.76 19.36 3.55
C ALA A 145 -20.51 18.53 4.60
N PRO A 146 -20.88 19.09 5.77
CA PRO A 146 -21.84 18.45 6.65
C PRO A 146 -23.16 18.37 5.88
N GLY A 147 -23.47 17.19 5.34
CA GLY A 147 -24.72 16.97 4.63
C GLY A 147 -25.90 17.15 5.59
N PRO A 148 -26.96 17.87 5.19
CA PRO A 148 -28.22 17.90 5.95
C PRO A 148 -28.81 16.48 5.90
N GLY A 149 -28.62 15.73 6.98
CA GLY A 149 -28.86 14.28 7.04
C GLY A 149 -27.91 13.55 7.99
N SER A 150 -26.85 14.21 8.46
CA SER A 150 -26.00 13.73 9.56
C SER A 150 -26.54 14.16 10.94
N ALA A 151 -27.86 14.06 11.13
CA ALA A 151 -28.48 14.09 12.44
C ALA A 151 -28.82 12.64 12.82
N GLN A 152 -28.27 12.18 13.95
CA GLN A 152 -28.53 10.88 14.59
C GLN A 152 -27.89 9.64 13.93
N ALA A 153 -26.55 9.64 13.85
CA ALA A 153 -25.81 8.41 14.14
C ALA A 153 -25.14 8.61 15.50
N SER A 154 -25.78 8.03 16.50
CA SER A 154 -25.43 8.04 17.91
C SER A 154 -23.93 7.84 18.16
N VAL A 155 -23.42 8.50 19.19
CA VAL A 155 -22.20 8.11 19.91
C VAL A 155 -22.37 6.64 20.33
N GLY A 156 -21.84 5.74 19.51
CA GLY A 156 -22.02 4.30 19.66
C GLY A 156 -21.04 3.60 18.73
N HIS A 157 -19.86 3.28 19.27
CA HIS A 157 -18.82 2.47 18.62
C HIS A 157 -18.49 2.91 17.18
N LEU A 158 -17.42 3.71 17.02
CA LEU A 158 -16.60 3.65 15.81
C LEU A 158 -16.13 2.20 15.68
N THR A 159 -16.90 1.36 14.99
CA THR A 159 -16.39 0.06 14.59
C THR A 159 -15.19 0.38 13.70
N PRO A 160 -13.98 -0.03 14.10
CA PRO A 160 -12.78 0.27 13.36
C PRO A 160 -12.96 -0.33 11.97
N GLU A 161 -13.08 0.54 10.96
CA GLU A 161 -13.32 0.17 9.57
C GLU A 161 -12.30 -0.89 9.17
N ASN A 162 -12.75 -2.11 8.88
CA ASN A 162 -11.86 -3.16 8.40
C ASN A 162 -11.78 -3.07 6.87
N VAL A 163 -10.72 -2.42 6.40
CA VAL A 163 -10.47 -2.18 4.97
C VAL A 163 -10.40 -3.51 4.20
N TRP A 164 -9.87 -4.59 4.80
CA TRP A 164 -9.85 -5.90 4.15
C TRP A 164 -11.24 -6.45 3.85
N ALA A 165 -12.15 -6.38 4.82
CA ALA A 165 -13.51 -6.86 4.63
C ALA A 165 -14.26 -6.03 3.57
N GLN A 166 -14.05 -4.71 3.55
CA GLN A 166 -14.71 -3.81 2.59
C GLN A 166 -14.20 -4.01 1.15
N VAL A 167 -12.90 -4.17 0.97
CA VAL A 167 -12.33 -4.45 -0.36
C VAL A 167 -12.71 -5.85 -0.84
N GLN A 168 -12.77 -6.83 0.05
CA GLN A 168 -13.29 -8.16 -0.28
C GLN A 168 -14.76 -8.08 -0.72
N GLN A 169 -15.61 -7.39 0.04
CA GLN A 169 -17.01 -7.16 -0.33
C GLN A 169 -17.12 -6.49 -1.71
N ALA A 170 -16.24 -5.54 -2.04
CA ALA A 170 -16.22 -4.90 -3.35
C ALA A 170 -15.76 -5.83 -4.47
N ALA A 171 -14.75 -6.67 -4.22
CA ALA A 171 -14.32 -7.70 -5.17
C ALA A 171 -15.44 -8.70 -5.46
N ASP A 172 -16.16 -9.13 -4.42
CA ASP A 172 -17.27 -10.07 -4.52
C ASP A 172 -18.49 -9.44 -5.22
N SER A 173 -18.76 -8.15 -4.97
CA SER A 173 -19.88 -7.40 -5.58
C SER A 173 -19.63 -7.04 -7.06
N PHE A 174 -18.36 -6.91 -7.46
CA PHE A 174 -17.96 -6.49 -8.80
C PHE A 174 -16.98 -7.47 -9.44
N PRO A 175 -17.40 -8.72 -9.69
CA PRO A 175 -16.51 -9.73 -10.27
C PRO A 175 -16.03 -9.28 -11.65
N ASN A 176 -14.75 -9.55 -11.94
CA ASN A 176 -14.11 -9.27 -13.24
C ASN A 176 -14.07 -7.78 -13.66
N ARG A 177 -14.30 -6.85 -12.74
CA ARG A 177 -14.16 -5.40 -12.98
C ARG A 177 -12.87 -4.86 -12.33
N PRO A 178 -12.22 -3.86 -12.94
CA PRO A 178 -11.08 -3.19 -12.31
C PRO A 178 -11.56 -2.37 -11.10
N LEU A 179 -10.90 -2.57 -9.97
CA LEU A 179 -11.17 -1.88 -8.71
C LEU A 179 -9.94 -1.05 -8.34
N VAL A 180 -10.11 0.25 -8.19
CA VAL A 180 -9.05 1.16 -7.73
C VAL A 180 -9.37 1.59 -6.31
N VAL A 181 -8.58 1.12 -5.34
CA VAL A 181 -8.79 1.42 -3.91
C VAL A 181 -7.89 2.59 -3.51
N VAL A 182 -8.51 3.68 -3.07
CA VAL A 182 -7.85 4.89 -2.56
C VAL A 182 -8.06 4.95 -1.06
N ALA A 183 -7.08 4.49 -0.29
CA ALA A 183 -7.22 4.35 1.15
C ALA A 183 -5.88 4.51 1.90
N PRO A 184 -5.93 4.96 3.17
CA PRO A 184 -4.73 5.05 3.98
C PRO A 184 -4.23 3.68 4.41
N LEU A 185 -2.92 3.45 4.24
CA LEU A 185 -2.27 2.18 4.59
C LEU A 185 -1.91 2.05 6.08
N ALA A 186 -2.67 2.68 6.98
CA ALA A 186 -2.42 2.59 8.41
C ALA A 186 -2.79 1.20 8.94
N LEU A 187 -1.86 0.52 9.62
CA LEU A 187 -2.05 -0.86 10.13
C LEU A 187 -3.33 -1.02 10.97
N ARG A 188 -3.72 0.02 11.72
CA ARG A 188 -4.95 0.02 12.55
C ARG A 188 -6.25 -0.21 11.76
N ASN A 189 -6.25 0.11 10.46
CA ASN A 189 -7.39 -0.02 9.56
C ASN A 189 -7.50 -1.42 8.93
N PHE A 190 -6.48 -2.26 9.10
CA PHE A 190 -6.45 -3.62 8.57
C PHE A 190 -6.55 -4.61 9.73
N ARG A 191 -7.54 -5.50 9.69
CA ARG A 191 -7.77 -6.50 10.75
C ARG A 191 -7.98 -7.87 10.17
N GLY A 192 -7.48 -8.87 10.90
CA GLY A 192 -7.58 -10.28 10.51
C GLY A 192 -6.57 -10.67 9.45
N THR A 193 -6.82 -11.81 8.80
CA THR A 193 -6.00 -12.33 7.72
C THR A 193 -6.26 -11.55 6.43
N ARG A 194 -5.19 -11.29 5.66
CA ARG A 194 -5.32 -10.66 4.35
C ARG A 194 -6.05 -11.63 3.41
N PRO A 195 -7.19 -11.25 2.81
CA PRO A 195 -7.89 -12.11 1.87
C PRO A 195 -7.14 -12.18 0.53
N MET A 196 -7.39 -13.24 -0.24
CA MET A 196 -6.89 -13.36 -1.61
C MET A 196 -7.70 -12.44 -2.52
N LEU A 197 -7.17 -11.24 -2.77
CA LEU A 197 -7.79 -10.26 -3.64
C LEU A 197 -7.50 -10.57 -5.13
N PRO A 198 -8.46 -10.37 -6.05
CA PRO A 198 -8.24 -10.51 -7.48
C PRO A 198 -7.16 -9.55 -8.00
N ALA A 199 -6.47 -9.94 -9.09
CA ALA A 199 -5.49 -9.09 -9.77
C ALA A 199 -6.07 -7.78 -10.35
N SER A 200 -7.39 -7.67 -10.45
CA SER A 200 -8.08 -6.45 -10.88
C SER A 200 -8.14 -5.37 -9.80
N VAL A 201 -7.70 -5.66 -8.57
CA VAL A 201 -7.64 -4.70 -7.45
C VAL A 201 -6.30 -3.97 -7.44
N THR A 202 -6.31 -2.69 -7.76
CA THR A 202 -5.14 -1.81 -7.70
C THR A 202 -5.24 -0.87 -6.51
N TRP A 203 -4.20 -0.80 -5.70
CA TRP A 203 -4.12 0.09 -4.54
C TRP A 203 -3.44 1.41 -4.89
N ARG A 204 -4.04 2.51 -4.45
CA ARG A 204 -3.48 3.86 -4.47
C ARG A 204 -3.40 4.35 -3.03
N PRO A 205 -2.24 4.18 -2.37
CA PRO A 205 -2.11 4.54 -0.97
C PRO A 205 -2.29 6.04 -0.79
N THR A 206 -3.00 6.43 0.27
CA THR A 206 -3.02 7.81 0.75
C THR A 206 -2.25 7.90 2.06
N PRO A 207 -1.31 8.86 2.22
CA PRO A 207 -0.67 9.05 3.52
C PRO A 207 -1.73 9.37 4.58
N ALA A 208 -1.75 8.57 5.65
CA ALA A 208 -2.72 8.67 6.76
C ALA A 208 -2.42 9.85 7.69
N THR A 209 -1.20 10.37 7.63
CA THR A 209 -0.64 11.49 8.38
C THR A 209 0.36 12.18 7.45
N PRO A 210 0.73 13.46 7.70
CA PRO A 210 1.89 14.05 7.02
C PRO A 210 3.10 13.10 7.09
N ASP A 211 3.98 13.14 6.09
CA ASP A 211 5.17 12.28 5.92
C ASP A 211 6.08 12.20 7.16
N SER A 212 5.92 13.18 8.06
CA SER A 212 6.52 13.26 9.37
C SER A 212 5.52 13.65 10.45
N VAL A 213 5.52 12.92 11.58
CA VAL A 213 4.82 13.30 12.80
C VAL A 213 5.85 13.57 13.89
N VAL A 214 5.82 14.78 14.46
CA VAL A 214 6.57 15.09 15.69
C VAL A 214 5.63 15.01 16.88
N GLN A 215 5.99 14.24 17.91
CA GLN A 215 5.23 14.11 19.14
C GLN A 215 6.13 14.20 20.36
N VAL A 216 5.59 14.69 21.47
CA VAL A 216 6.29 14.64 22.75
C VAL A 216 6.19 13.20 23.27
N ALA A 217 7.32 12.53 23.44
CA ALA A 217 7.37 11.14 23.90
C ALA A 217 7.50 11.04 25.42
N ALA A 218 8.27 11.94 26.03
CA ALA A 218 8.50 11.96 27.47
C ALA A 218 9.03 13.34 27.91
N ALA A 219 8.92 13.63 29.20
CA ALA A 219 9.50 14.82 29.80
C ALA A 219 10.05 14.53 31.20
N TRP A 220 11.16 15.19 31.54
CA TRP A 220 11.83 15.10 32.83
C TRP A 220 12.19 16.48 33.34
N GLN A 221 12.23 16.61 34.66
CA GLN A 221 12.73 17.80 35.34
C GLN A 221 14.00 17.44 36.15
N PRO A 222 15.19 17.37 35.51
CA PRO A 222 16.41 16.94 36.17
C PRO A 222 16.94 17.94 37.22
N ARG A 223 16.56 19.22 37.09
CA ARG A 223 16.86 20.30 38.05
C ARG A 223 15.60 21.12 38.26
N PRO A 224 15.44 21.79 39.42
CA PRO A 224 14.31 22.68 39.66
C PRO A 224 14.06 23.65 38.51
N ASP A 225 15.13 24.20 37.90
CA ASP A 225 15.04 25.26 36.89
C ASP A 225 15.12 24.77 35.44
N SER A 226 15.14 23.46 35.19
CA SER A 226 15.27 22.93 33.83
C SER A 226 14.27 21.83 33.52
N LEU A 227 13.62 21.94 32.37
CA LEU A 227 12.76 20.93 31.78
C LEU A 227 13.48 20.30 30.59
N LEU A 228 13.49 18.98 30.51
CA LEU A 228 14.05 18.24 29.38
C LEU A 228 12.92 17.43 28.73
N VAL A 229 12.70 17.67 27.44
CA VAL A 229 11.61 17.07 26.67
C VAL A 229 12.22 16.16 25.59
N LEU A 230 11.71 14.94 25.47
CA LEU A 230 12.02 14.05 24.36
C LEU A 230 10.97 14.21 23.27
N LEU A 231 11.40 14.67 22.10
CA LEU A 231 10.60 14.71 20.89
C LEU A 231 10.89 13.45 20.07
N ALA A 232 9.84 12.72 19.71
CA ALA A 232 9.90 11.65 18.73
C ALA A 232 9.45 12.21 17.38
N HIS A 233 10.31 12.08 16.38
CA HIS A 233 10.02 12.39 14.99
C HIS A 233 9.89 11.07 14.23
N SER A 234 8.66 10.72 13.89
CA SER A 234 8.30 9.48 13.22
C SER A 234 8.03 9.76 11.74
N THR A 235 8.72 9.02 10.88
CA THR A 235 8.53 9.00 9.42
C THR A 235 8.18 7.58 8.98
N GLU A 236 7.88 7.38 7.70
CA GLU A 236 7.68 6.03 7.14
C GLU A 236 8.93 5.13 7.28
N THR A 237 10.12 5.71 7.32
CA THR A 237 11.40 4.98 7.37
C THR A 237 11.85 4.64 8.80
N GLY A 238 11.28 5.29 9.82
CA GLY A 238 11.68 5.08 11.21
C GLY A 238 11.35 6.24 12.13
N THR A 239 11.65 6.05 13.42
CA THR A 239 11.47 7.06 14.47
C THR A 239 12.82 7.51 15.01
N THR A 240 13.05 8.82 14.96
CA THR A 240 14.24 9.47 15.53
C THR A 240 13.85 10.25 16.77
N PHE A 241 14.76 10.34 17.74
CA PHE A 241 14.51 11.03 19.00
C PHE A 241 15.43 12.22 19.16
N ARG A 242 14.86 13.37 19.52
CA ARG A 242 15.60 14.60 19.80
C ARG A 242 15.30 15.07 21.22
N ARG A 243 16.34 15.42 21.97
CA ARG A 243 16.21 16.00 23.30
C ARG A 243 16.23 17.52 23.21
N VAL A 244 15.27 18.17 23.84
CA VAL A 244 15.19 19.64 23.93
C VAL A 244 15.22 20.03 25.39
N ARG A 245 16.18 20.89 25.77
CA ARG A 245 16.31 21.42 27.12
C ARG A 245 15.77 22.84 27.16
N LEU A 246 14.91 23.10 28.11
CA LEU A 246 14.24 24.38 28.34
C LEU A 246 14.51 24.83 29.79
N GLY A 247 14.54 26.14 30.02
CA GLY A 247 14.38 26.67 31.37
C GLY A 247 12.98 26.31 31.90
N ARG A 248 12.81 26.20 33.22
CA ARG A 248 11.51 25.89 33.82
C ARG A 248 10.49 26.92 33.33
N PRO A 249 9.46 26.49 32.60
CA PRO A 249 8.41 27.42 32.19
C PRO A 249 7.56 27.82 33.40
N SER A 250 7.11 29.07 33.43
CA SER A 250 5.90 29.43 34.18
C SER A 250 4.73 28.62 33.61
N ALA A 251 3.74 28.28 34.45
CA ALA A 251 2.54 27.59 33.99
C ALA A 251 1.95 28.31 32.76
N GLY A 252 1.76 27.59 31.64
CA GLY A 252 1.41 28.24 30.37
C GLY A 252 1.96 27.54 29.13
N LEU A 253 1.87 28.23 27.99
CA LEU A 253 2.29 27.72 26.68
C LEU A 253 3.81 27.61 26.58
N LEU A 254 4.31 26.57 25.90
CA LEU A 254 5.73 26.35 25.63
C LEU A 254 6.09 26.70 24.18
N PRO A 255 6.37 27.98 23.85
CA PRO A 255 6.56 28.43 22.47
C PRO A 255 7.87 27.94 21.82
N ARG A 256 8.83 27.42 22.60
CA ARG A 256 10.17 27.04 22.11
C ARG A 256 10.31 25.57 21.70
N LEU A 257 9.22 24.80 21.72
CA LEU A 257 9.16 23.44 21.19
C LEU A 257 8.80 23.50 19.71
N LEU A 258 9.64 24.12 18.88
CA LEU A 258 9.52 24.07 17.41
C LEU A 258 10.54 23.06 16.88
N PRO A 259 10.17 22.14 15.97
CA PRO A 259 8.88 21.98 15.30
C PRO A 259 7.97 20.99 16.05
N ALA A 260 7.18 21.43 17.03
CA ALA A 260 6.06 20.63 17.53
C ALA A 260 4.79 21.02 16.77
N PRO A 261 4.02 20.06 16.24
CA PRO A 261 2.76 20.31 15.52
C PRO A 261 1.58 20.63 16.46
N SER A 262 1.82 20.74 17.76
CA SER A 262 0.80 20.81 18.80
C SER A 262 1.12 21.89 19.83
N GLU A 263 0.07 22.53 20.36
CA GLU A 263 0.21 23.42 21.49
C GLU A 263 0.59 22.59 22.72
N VAL A 264 1.79 22.81 23.23
CA VAL A 264 2.27 22.17 24.46
C VAL A 264 2.11 23.16 25.60
N ARG A 265 1.27 22.83 26.58
CA ARG A 265 1.07 23.60 27.80
C ARG A 265 1.70 22.88 28.98
N TYR A 266 2.53 23.59 29.73
CA TYR A 266 3.03 23.11 31.02
C TYR A 266 2.04 23.44 32.12
N VAL A 267 1.58 22.42 32.82
CA VAL A 267 0.68 22.54 33.98
C VAL A 267 1.44 22.06 35.21
N ALA A 268 1.74 23.00 36.11
CA ALA A 268 2.27 22.69 37.43
C ALA A 268 1.10 22.24 38.32
N ALA A 269 0.83 20.93 38.40
CA ALA A 269 -0.11 20.41 39.38
C ALA A 269 0.59 20.23 40.74
N ASN A 270 -0.17 20.31 41.84
CA ASN A 270 0.34 20.33 43.21
C ASN A 270 1.15 19.07 43.62
N ALA A 271 1.03 17.95 42.89
CA ALA A 271 1.72 16.69 43.18
C ALA A 271 2.69 16.23 42.09
N GLN A 272 2.33 16.34 40.80
CA GLN A 272 3.21 16.00 39.67
C GLN A 272 2.97 16.94 38.48
N PRO A 273 4.01 17.63 37.97
CA PRO A 273 3.84 18.46 36.78
C PRO A 273 3.49 17.62 35.56
N VAL A 274 2.67 18.17 34.67
CA VAL A 274 2.26 17.49 33.42
C VAL A 274 2.40 18.42 32.23
N LEU A 275 2.69 17.84 31.07
CA LEU A 275 2.59 18.50 29.77
C LEU A 275 1.27 18.11 29.13
N GLN A 276 0.40 19.08 28.88
CA GLN A 276 -0.79 18.91 28.05
C GLN A 276 -0.40 19.23 26.61
N VAL A 277 -0.53 18.23 25.73
CA VAL A 277 -0.22 18.34 24.31
C VAL A 277 -1.54 18.31 23.56
N THR A 278 -1.97 19.45 23.04
CA THR A 278 -3.21 19.57 22.27
C THR A 278 -2.90 19.40 20.78
N GLY A 279 -3.25 18.24 20.24
CA GLY A 279 -3.20 17.95 18.81
C GLY A 279 -4.54 18.17 18.11
N PRO A 280 -4.59 18.02 16.77
CA PRO A 280 -5.79 18.31 15.96
C PRO A 280 -7.00 17.41 16.27
N ALA A 281 -6.79 16.25 16.90
CA ALA A 281 -7.86 15.28 17.19
C ALA A 281 -7.99 14.92 18.68
N GLN A 282 -6.96 15.16 19.50
CA GLN A 282 -6.92 14.69 20.89
C GLN A 282 -5.91 15.49 21.72
N THR A 283 -6.23 15.65 23.00
CA THR A 283 -5.31 16.21 24.01
C THR A 283 -4.68 15.06 24.78
N ALA A 284 -3.35 14.96 24.74
CA ALA A 284 -2.59 13.97 25.49
C ALA A 284 -1.94 14.61 26.72
N THR A 285 -1.97 13.92 27.85
CA THR A 285 -1.32 14.36 29.08
C THR A 285 -0.08 13.51 29.33
N ILE A 286 1.09 14.15 29.37
CA ILE A 286 2.37 13.49 29.57
C ILE A 286 2.91 13.89 30.94
N PRO A 287 3.12 12.93 31.86
CA PRO A 287 3.68 13.24 33.17
C PRO A 287 5.14 13.68 33.05
N VAL A 288 5.48 14.77 33.74
CA VAL A 288 6.86 15.23 33.85
C VAL A 288 7.50 14.49 35.03
N GLN A 289 8.48 13.65 34.72
CA GLN A 289 9.19 12.88 35.73
C GLN A 289 10.13 13.80 36.51
N THR A 290 9.83 14.01 37.78
CA THR A 290 10.62 14.82 38.72
C THR A 290 11.52 13.95 39.61
N THR A 291 11.19 12.68 39.77
CA THR A 291 11.94 11.72 40.59
C THR A 291 13.10 11.12 39.80
N ARG A 292 14.22 10.89 40.50
CA ARG A 292 15.35 10.15 39.92
C ARG A 292 14.99 8.66 39.87
N PRO A 293 15.16 7.99 38.72
CA PRO A 293 14.96 6.55 38.65
C PRO A 293 15.97 5.85 39.56
N ARG A 294 15.49 4.92 40.38
CA ARG A 294 16.32 4.10 41.29
C ARG A 294 16.47 2.71 40.70
N PHE A 295 17.70 2.29 40.47
CA PHE A 295 18.02 0.94 40.03
C PHE A 295 18.68 0.17 41.16
N TRP A 296 18.07 -0.94 41.53
CA TRP A 296 18.59 -1.85 42.54
C TRP A 296 19.32 -3.00 41.86
N ILE A 297 20.57 -3.22 42.27
CA ILE A 297 21.37 -4.38 41.86
C ILE A 297 21.55 -5.23 43.10
N SER A 298 20.86 -6.36 43.14
CA SER A 298 20.98 -7.34 44.21
C SER A 298 21.99 -8.41 43.83
N ALA A 299 23.02 -8.63 44.65
CA ALA A 299 23.98 -9.72 44.47
C ALA A 299 24.32 -10.38 45.81
N ASP A 300 24.59 -11.68 45.78
CA ASP A 300 25.10 -12.42 46.93
C ASP A 300 26.61 -12.14 47.13
N ALA A 301 27.16 -12.61 48.26
CA ALA A 301 28.56 -12.41 48.61
C ALA A 301 29.57 -12.83 47.50
N PRO A 302 29.43 -14.00 46.83
CA PRO A 302 30.38 -14.39 45.79
C PRO A 302 30.32 -13.52 44.53
N HIS A 303 29.14 -12.97 44.16
CA HIS A 303 29.00 -12.12 42.97
C HIS A 303 29.13 -10.61 43.28
N ALA A 304 29.60 -10.24 44.47
CA ALA A 304 29.75 -8.85 44.87
C ALA A 304 30.74 -8.07 43.96
N ALA A 305 31.77 -8.73 43.42
CA ALA A 305 32.70 -8.12 42.48
C ALA A 305 32.03 -7.79 41.14
N GLU A 306 31.24 -8.72 40.60
CA GLU A 306 30.48 -8.53 39.36
C GLU A 306 29.44 -7.41 39.50
N ALA A 307 28.75 -7.35 40.64
CA ALA A 307 27.78 -6.30 40.93
C ALA A 307 28.41 -4.89 40.88
N ARG A 308 29.68 -4.74 41.31
CA ARG A 308 30.42 -3.47 41.19
C ARG A 308 30.72 -3.12 39.74
N VAL A 309 31.08 -4.11 38.92
CA VAL A 309 31.30 -3.92 37.47
C VAL A 309 29.99 -3.50 36.79
N TRP A 310 28.88 -4.18 37.10
CA TRP A 310 27.55 -3.82 36.62
C TRP A 310 27.13 -2.42 37.06
N LYS A 311 27.38 -2.04 38.31
CA LYS A 311 27.16 -0.66 38.78
C LYS A 311 27.96 0.35 37.97
N ALA A 312 29.24 0.07 37.71
CA ALA A 312 30.08 0.97 36.91
C ALA A 312 29.59 1.08 35.47
N ALA A 313 29.23 -0.05 34.85
CA ALA A 313 28.67 -0.09 33.50
C ALA A 313 27.35 0.68 33.41
N LEU A 314 26.43 0.47 34.35
CA LEU A 314 25.15 1.19 34.42
C LEU A 314 25.35 2.68 34.72
N ARG A 315 26.36 3.05 35.49
CA ARG A 315 26.71 4.45 35.74
C ARG A 315 27.26 5.12 34.48
N ALA A 316 28.11 4.40 33.73
CA ALA A 316 28.63 4.86 32.44
C ALA A 316 27.52 5.01 31.41
N ALA A 317 26.64 4.01 31.27
CA ALA A 317 25.47 4.08 30.39
C ALA A 317 24.49 5.19 30.82
N GLY A 318 24.29 5.37 32.12
CA GLY A 318 23.46 6.40 32.72
C GLY A 318 23.97 7.84 32.49
N SER A 319 25.23 8.03 32.11
CA SER A 319 25.77 9.36 31.74
C SER A 319 25.10 9.95 30.50
N VAL A 320 24.58 9.09 29.63
CA VAL A 320 23.84 9.46 28.41
C VAL A 320 22.33 9.50 28.67
N ALA A 321 21.86 9.16 29.87
CA ALA A 321 20.44 9.17 30.20
C ALA A 321 19.91 10.61 30.42
N PRO A 322 18.62 10.88 30.11
CA PRO A 322 17.97 12.16 30.40
C PRO A 322 18.06 12.60 31.86
N VAL A 323 17.98 11.64 32.78
CA VAL A 323 18.16 11.79 34.22
C VAL A 323 19.11 10.70 34.67
N THR A 324 20.19 11.08 35.34
CA THR A 324 21.14 10.11 35.88
C THR A 324 20.46 9.26 36.96
N PRO A 325 20.40 7.92 36.78
CA PRO A 325 19.76 7.05 37.76
C PRO A 325 20.59 6.95 39.04
N GLU A 326 19.91 6.73 40.15
CA GLU A 326 20.52 6.35 41.42
C GLU A 326 20.69 4.83 41.44
N ILE A 327 21.93 4.36 41.48
CA ILE A 327 22.24 2.91 41.45
C ILE A 327 22.63 2.45 42.84
N ILE A 328 21.80 1.58 43.41
CA ILE A 328 21.93 1.05 44.76
C ILE A 328 22.35 -0.41 44.66
N LEU A 329 23.46 -0.76 45.32
CA LEU A 329 23.86 -2.15 45.52
C LEU A 329 23.24 -2.64 46.82
N SER A 330 22.58 -3.78 46.78
CA SER A 330 22.02 -4.41 47.96
C SER A 330 22.38 -5.89 47.97
N SER A 331 22.47 -6.49 49.15
CA SER A 331 22.51 -7.95 49.31
C SER A 331 21.11 -8.55 49.41
N SER A 332 20.07 -7.72 49.51
CA SER A 332 18.67 -8.10 49.63
C SER A 332 17.82 -7.52 48.48
N LEU A 333 16.79 -8.25 48.07
CA LEU A 333 15.80 -7.80 47.09
C LEU A 333 14.94 -6.67 47.69
N PRO A 334 14.61 -5.62 46.92
CA PRO A 334 13.70 -4.58 47.38
C PRO A 334 12.31 -5.16 47.64
N THR A 335 11.62 -4.64 48.66
CA THR A 335 10.23 -4.98 48.97
C THR A 335 9.32 -4.53 47.81
N SER A 336 8.50 -5.47 47.32
CA SER A 336 7.91 -5.48 45.97
C SER A 336 6.80 -4.47 45.67
N ALA A 337 6.71 -3.34 46.37
CA ALA A 337 5.62 -2.39 46.15
C ALA A 337 5.75 -1.62 44.81
N ASP A 338 6.98 -1.33 44.34
CA ASP A 338 7.21 -0.40 43.23
C ASP A 338 8.26 -0.84 42.18
N SER A 339 8.64 -2.13 42.13
CA SER A 339 9.75 -2.60 41.28
C SER A 339 9.31 -3.43 40.08
N VAL A 340 9.75 -3.06 38.87
CA VAL A 340 9.78 -3.96 37.70
C VAL A 340 11.09 -4.74 37.76
N ALA A 341 11.02 -6.03 38.09
CA ALA A 341 12.19 -6.90 38.21
C ALA A 341 12.53 -7.55 36.85
N GLY A 342 13.76 -7.32 36.36
CA GLY A 342 14.34 -8.04 35.23
C GLY A 342 15.45 -8.97 35.73
N CYS A 343 15.31 -10.27 35.52
CA CYS A 343 16.33 -11.26 35.87
C CYS A 343 17.18 -11.60 34.65
N SER A 344 18.48 -11.33 34.70
CA SER A 344 19.46 -11.87 33.76
C SER A 344 20.55 -12.61 34.53
N GLY A 345 20.63 -13.94 34.41
CA GLY A 345 21.83 -14.70 34.81
C GLY A 345 21.73 -15.73 35.94
N CYS A 346 20.55 -16.16 36.42
CA CYS A 346 20.49 -17.19 37.48
C CYS A 346 20.57 -18.63 36.92
N LYS A 347 21.74 -19.29 37.05
CA LYS A 347 21.93 -20.73 36.75
C LYS A 347 21.93 -21.64 37.98
N THR A 348 21.52 -21.18 39.16
CA THR A 348 21.53 -22.01 40.39
C THR A 348 20.14 -22.20 41.01
N ALA A 349 19.76 -23.48 41.15
CA ALA A 349 18.42 -23.96 41.50
C ALA A 349 17.88 -23.51 42.88
N ARG A 350 18.73 -22.95 43.76
CA ARG A 350 18.32 -22.51 45.10
C ARG A 350 17.71 -21.10 45.12
N TYR A 351 18.02 -20.25 44.13
CA TYR A 351 17.47 -18.88 44.03
C TYR A 351 16.17 -18.79 43.21
N GLN A 352 15.87 -19.81 42.38
CA GLN A 352 14.66 -19.88 41.56
C GLN A 352 13.36 -19.91 42.38
N ARG A 353 13.37 -20.48 43.60
CA ARG A 353 12.15 -20.53 44.44
C ARG A 353 11.74 -19.16 44.98
N SER A 354 12.68 -18.28 45.28
CA SER A 354 12.37 -16.93 45.79
C SER A 354 11.94 -15.97 44.68
N CYS A 355 12.51 -16.11 43.46
CA CYS A 355 12.02 -15.37 42.29
C CYS A 355 10.60 -15.79 41.88
N ASN A 356 10.25 -17.08 41.96
CA ASN A 356 8.91 -17.55 41.56
C ASN A 356 7.79 -17.11 42.52
N SER A 357 8.09 -16.91 43.81
CA SER A 357 7.07 -16.46 44.78
C SER A 357 6.67 -14.99 44.61
N GLY A 358 7.55 -14.15 44.04
CA GLY A 358 7.27 -12.73 43.76
C GLY A 358 6.70 -12.46 42.37
N CYS A 359 7.14 -13.21 41.35
CA CYS A 359 6.66 -13.03 39.97
C CYS A 359 5.28 -13.64 39.67
N GLY A 360 4.77 -14.55 40.51
CA GLY A 360 3.57 -15.34 40.23
C GLY A 360 2.23 -14.60 40.22
N ARG A 361 2.17 -13.30 40.56
CA ARG A 361 0.89 -12.54 40.62
C ARG A 361 0.68 -11.51 39.50
N ALA A 362 1.68 -11.21 38.67
CA ALA A 362 1.57 -10.17 37.64
C ALA A 362 1.44 -10.70 36.20
N CYS A 363 1.39 -12.01 35.99
CA CYS A 363 1.13 -12.62 34.67
C CYS A 363 -0.08 -13.55 34.77
N GLY A 364 -1.27 -12.99 34.52
CA GLY A 364 -2.49 -13.75 34.34
C GLY A 364 -2.43 -14.57 33.04
N TYR A 365 -1.88 -15.77 33.11
CA TYR A 365 -2.16 -16.84 32.15
C TYR A 365 -3.06 -17.86 32.85
N GLY A 366 -4.31 -17.94 32.40
CA GLY A 366 -5.31 -18.86 32.90
C GLY A 366 -4.80 -20.31 32.84
N ARG A 367 -4.75 -20.97 34.00
CA ARG A 367 -4.50 -22.41 34.07
C ARG A 367 -5.68 -23.15 33.45
N LYS A 368 -5.44 -23.87 32.34
CA LYS A 368 -6.33 -24.93 31.87
C LYS A 368 -6.42 -26.05 32.93
N PRO A 369 -7.60 -26.63 33.20
CA PRO A 369 -7.71 -27.79 34.08
C PRO A 369 -7.14 -29.06 33.42
N ARG A 370 -6.39 -29.85 34.18
CA ARG A 370 -5.91 -31.19 33.78
C ARG A 370 -7.08 -32.18 33.79
N PRO A 371 -7.14 -33.14 32.85
CA PRO A 371 -8.06 -34.26 32.95
C PRO A 371 -7.57 -35.27 34.01
N PRO A 372 -8.48 -36.04 34.63
CA PRO A 372 -8.11 -37.06 35.62
C PRO A 372 -7.54 -38.29 34.92
N GLU A 373 -6.37 -38.75 35.39
CA GLU A 373 -5.85 -40.10 35.12
C GLU A 373 -6.77 -41.12 35.80
N ARG A 374 -7.18 -42.15 35.06
CA ARG A 374 -7.67 -43.42 35.61
C ARG A 374 -6.55 -44.46 35.49
N PRO A 375 -6.49 -45.45 36.41
CA PRO A 375 -5.48 -46.50 36.40
C PRO A 375 -5.53 -47.37 35.13
#